data_AF-A0A2W0BA83-F1
#
_entry.id   AF-A0A2W0BA83-F1
#
_cell.length_a   1.000
_cell.length_b   1.000
_cell.length_c   1.000
_cell.angle_alpha   90.00
_cell.angle_beta   90.00
_cell.angle_gamma   90.00
#
_symmetry.space_group_name_H-M   'P 1'
#
loop_
_entity.id
_entity.type
_entity.pdbx_description
1 polymer ?
#
loop_
_entity_poly.entity_id
_entity_poly.type
_entity_poly.pdbx_seq_one_letter_code
_entity_poly.pdbx_strand_id
1 'polypeptide(L)'
;MGSKDYRKHEVSFCSDVSKWADQWTQSHTELPIGSSEIETFAKGGNKRSDLRFYARKAHGKGKLLLTGEVKLPGTPLGRSPFDAALLLDAFNKATAENCRYFFTWNVEEFALFDRKIWDAVSMHERCVGHWKLGLRLNDPADVLRPDVQGTCIHSPGWISEAENCVCSHFFS
;
A
#
# COMPACT_ATOMS: atom_id res chain seq x y z
N MET A 1 5.76 -16.43 18.81
CA MET A 1 5.40 -16.88 17.45
C MET A 1 6.61 -16.88 16.54
N GLY A 2 6.75 -17.87 15.66
CA GLY A 2 7.88 -17.96 14.73
C GLY A 2 7.69 -17.08 13.50
N SER A 3 8.80 -16.60 12.91
CA SER A 3 8.84 -15.76 11.69
C SER A 3 7.98 -16.28 10.52
N LYS A 4 7.74 -17.60 10.45
CA LYS A 4 6.98 -18.26 9.40
C LYS A 4 5.46 -17.99 9.45
N ASP A 5 4.89 -17.76 10.63
CA ASP A 5 3.46 -17.48 10.77
C ASP A 5 3.13 -16.01 10.49
N TYR A 6 4.02 -15.10 10.91
CA TYR A 6 3.93 -13.68 10.57
C TYR A 6 3.83 -13.44 9.04
N ARG A 7 4.71 -14.06 8.25
CA ARG A 7 4.67 -13.89 6.78
C ARG A 7 3.39 -14.42 6.15
N LYS A 8 2.77 -15.46 6.72
CA LYS A 8 1.49 -15.97 6.20
C LYS A 8 0.38 -14.95 6.42
N HIS A 9 0.32 -14.32 7.60
CA HIS A 9 -0.67 -13.28 7.87
C HIS A 9 -0.49 -12.07 6.96
N GLU A 10 0.75 -11.62 6.74
CA GLU A 10 1.04 -10.48 5.85
C GLU A 10 0.60 -10.76 4.42
N VAL A 11 1.00 -11.91 3.85
CA VAL A 11 0.63 -12.29 2.49
C VAL A 11 -0.87 -12.51 2.34
N SER A 12 -1.53 -13.14 3.32
CA SER A 12 -2.99 -13.34 3.29
C SER A 12 -3.71 -12.00 3.32
N PHE A 13 -3.31 -11.10 4.23
CA PHE A 13 -3.90 -9.77 4.34
C PHE A 13 -3.76 -8.98 3.04
N CYS A 14 -2.56 -8.92 2.46
CA CYS A 14 -2.36 -8.27 1.16
C CYS A 14 -3.19 -8.92 0.05
N SER A 15 -3.32 -10.25 0.05
CA SER A 15 -4.16 -10.94 -0.94
C SER A 15 -5.62 -10.53 -0.84
N ASP A 16 -6.15 -10.39 0.37
CA ASP A 16 -7.55 -10.03 0.59
C ASP A 16 -7.79 -8.56 0.25
N VAL A 17 -6.87 -7.66 0.59
CA VAL A 17 -6.90 -6.24 0.15
C VAL A 17 -6.88 -6.14 -1.38
N SER A 18 -5.99 -6.87 -2.05
CA SER A 18 -5.88 -6.87 -3.52
C SER A 18 -7.18 -7.37 -4.19
N LYS A 19 -7.74 -8.49 -3.73
CA LYS A 19 -9.01 -9.01 -4.25
C LYS A 19 -10.15 -8.00 -4.08
N TRP A 20 -10.24 -7.37 -2.90
CA TRP A 20 -11.25 -6.36 -2.69
C TRP A 20 -11.06 -5.16 -3.59
N ALA A 21 -9.82 -4.66 -3.75
CA ALA A 21 -9.54 -3.51 -4.59
C ALA A 21 -9.89 -3.79 -6.05
N ASP A 22 -9.64 -5.01 -6.54
CA ASP A 22 -10.06 -5.43 -7.88
C ASP A 22 -11.59 -5.45 -8.02
N GLN A 23 -12.32 -5.94 -7.01
CA GLN A 23 -13.79 -5.92 -7.01
C GLN A 23 -14.35 -4.50 -6.97
N TRP A 24 -13.78 -3.64 -6.13
CA TRP A 24 -14.17 -2.23 -5.99
C TRP A 24 -13.96 -1.46 -7.29
N THR A 25 -12.78 -1.61 -7.90
CA THR A 25 -12.46 -0.92 -9.17
C THR A 25 -13.26 -1.47 -10.35
N GLN A 26 -13.81 -2.69 -10.28
CA GLN A 26 -14.75 -3.18 -11.29
C GLN A 26 -16.11 -2.46 -11.23
N SER A 27 -16.59 -2.12 -10.04
CA SER A 27 -17.85 -1.37 -9.87
C SER A 27 -17.68 0.15 -9.99
N HIS A 28 -16.45 0.65 -9.91
CA HIS A 28 -16.09 2.08 -9.96
C HIS A 28 -15.17 2.38 -11.15
N THR A 29 -15.73 2.32 -12.35
CA THR A 29 -14.96 2.46 -13.61
C THR A 29 -14.42 3.86 -13.87
N GLU A 30 -14.93 4.86 -13.16
CA GLU A 30 -14.46 6.24 -13.15
C GLU A 30 -13.09 6.41 -12.46
N LEU A 31 -12.68 5.45 -11.62
CA LEU A 31 -11.42 5.50 -10.90
C LEU A 31 -10.23 5.21 -11.84
N PRO A 32 -9.08 5.87 -11.61
CA PRO A 32 -7.88 5.69 -12.43
C PRO A 32 -7.23 4.33 -12.20
N ILE A 33 -7.42 3.70 -11.04
CA ILE A 33 -6.93 2.34 -10.75
C ILE A 33 -7.89 1.36 -11.43
N GLY A 34 -7.33 0.34 -12.09
CA GLY A 34 -8.12 -0.71 -12.73
C GLY A 34 -7.75 -2.13 -12.32
N SER A 35 -6.62 -2.32 -11.63
CA SER A 35 -6.24 -3.62 -11.09
C SER A 35 -5.16 -3.49 -10.02
N SER A 36 -5.00 -4.53 -9.22
CA SER A 36 -3.98 -4.66 -8.18
C SER A 36 -3.24 -6.00 -8.30
N GLU A 37 -2.07 -6.09 -7.67
CA GLU A 37 -1.35 -7.35 -7.51
C GLU A 37 -0.64 -7.41 -6.17
N ILE A 38 -0.47 -8.64 -5.68
CA ILE A 38 0.44 -8.99 -4.59
C ILE A 38 1.71 -9.62 -5.17
N GLU A 39 2.83 -9.45 -4.48
CA GLU A 39 4.09 -10.20 -4.69
C GLU A 39 4.39 -10.64 -6.15
N THR A 40 4.49 -9.69 -7.08
CA THR A 40 5.11 -9.97 -8.39
C THR A 40 6.61 -9.70 -8.33
N PHE A 41 7.42 -10.64 -8.82
CA PHE A 41 8.86 -10.45 -9.00
C PHE A 41 9.10 -9.19 -9.84
N ALA A 42 9.86 -8.22 -9.31
CA ALA A 42 10.40 -7.14 -10.12
C ALA A 42 11.30 -7.76 -11.21
N LYS A 43 11.24 -7.25 -12.45
CA LYS A 43 12.14 -7.70 -13.52
C LYS A 43 13.60 -7.45 -13.08
N GLY A 44 14.29 -8.52 -12.65
CA GLY A 44 15.72 -8.51 -12.32
C GLY A 44 16.10 -8.24 -10.86
N GLY A 45 15.17 -8.21 -9.91
CA GLY A 45 15.45 -7.96 -8.49
C GLY A 45 14.94 -9.05 -7.54
N ASN A 46 15.71 -9.38 -6.50
CA ASN A 46 15.38 -10.39 -5.50
C ASN A 46 14.42 -9.88 -4.39
N LYS A 47 13.95 -8.63 -4.48
CA LYS A 47 13.08 -7.98 -3.50
C LYS A 47 11.72 -7.65 -4.11
N ARG A 48 10.66 -8.07 -3.41
CA ARG A 48 9.25 -8.04 -3.82
C ARG A 48 8.53 -6.90 -3.09
N SER A 49 7.62 -6.21 -3.76
CA SER A 49 6.70 -5.28 -3.08
C SER A 49 5.48 -6.04 -2.57
N ASP A 50 4.94 -5.63 -1.42
CA ASP A 50 3.83 -6.35 -0.78
C ASP A 50 2.51 -6.12 -1.54
N LEU A 51 2.29 -4.88 -2.03
CA LEU A 51 1.09 -4.48 -2.78
C LEU A 51 1.41 -3.53 -3.93
N ARG A 52 0.70 -3.68 -5.04
CA ARG A 52 0.84 -2.87 -6.26
C ARG A 52 -0.53 -2.53 -6.84
N PHE A 53 -0.68 -1.31 -7.33
CA PHE A 53 -1.90 -0.85 -8.02
C PHE A 53 -1.55 -0.26 -9.39
N TYR A 54 -2.35 -0.63 -10.39
CA TYR A 54 -2.12 -0.31 -11.78
C TYR A 54 -3.24 0.54 -12.35
N ALA A 55 -2.87 1.43 -13.26
CA ALA A 55 -3.79 2.27 -14.00
C ALA A 55 -4.79 1.41 -14.78
N ARG A 56 -6.00 1.91 -14.91
CA ARG A 56 -7.02 1.34 -15.78
C ARG A 56 -6.54 1.40 -17.22
N LYS A 57 -6.76 0.31 -17.95
CA LYS A 57 -6.44 0.17 -19.36
C LYS A 57 -7.47 -0.74 -20.01
N ALA A 58 -7.89 -0.39 -21.23
CA ALA A 58 -8.88 -1.19 -21.97
C ALA A 58 -8.39 -2.62 -22.26
N HIS A 59 -7.07 -2.80 -22.45
CA HIS A 59 -6.47 -4.10 -22.73
C HIS A 59 -5.14 -4.29 -21.98
N GLY A 60 -5.01 -5.44 -21.34
CA GLY A 60 -3.83 -5.82 -20.57
C GLY A 60 -3.60 -4.93 -19.34
N LYS A 61 -2.42 -5.05 -18.75
CA LYS A 61 -2.03 -4.34 -17.53
C LYS A 61 -1.67 -2.88 -17.82
N GLY A 62 -2.17 -1.97 -16.99
CA GLY A 62 -1.83 -0.55 -17.08
C GLY A 62 -0.48 -0.20 -16.45
N LYS A 63 -0.16 1.09 -16.47
CA LYS A 63 1.04 1.64 -15.82
C LYS A 63 0.95 1.45 -14.31
N LEU A 64 2.04 1.12 -13.64
CA LEU A 64 2.09 1.07 -12.18
C LEU A 64 1.88 2.48 -11.60
N LEU A 65 0.82 2.65 -10.80
CA LEU A 65 0.45 3.92 -10.17
C LEU A 65 0.98 4.02 -8.74
N LEU A 66 0.85 2.93 -7.97
CA LEU A 66 1.25 2.83 -6.57
C LEU A 66 1.98 1.51 -6.33
N THR A 67 3.03 1.56 -5.52
CA THR A 67 3.65 0.38 -4.92
C THR A 67 3.78 0.60 -3.43
N GLY A 68 3.66 -0.43 -2.62
CA GLY A 68 3.85 -0.24 -1.18
C GLY A 68 4.29 -1.45 -0.42
N GLU A 69 4.73 -1.15 0.80
CA GLU A 69 5.15 -2.11 1.81
C GLU A 69 4.12 -2.15 2.93
N VAL A 70 3.73 -3.35 3.32
CA VAL A 70 2.81 -3.60 4.42
C VAL A 70 3.60 -4.30 5.51
N LYS A 71 3.54 -3.79 6.74
CA LYS A 71 4.21 -4.42 7.89
C LYS A 71 3.24 -4.55 9.04
N LEU A 72 2.91 -5.78 9.39
CA LEU A 72 1.85 -6.03 10.36
C LEU A 72 2.19 -5.48 11.77
N PRO A 73 1.16 -5.06 12.52
CA PRO A 73 1.28 -4.67 13.93
C PRO A 73 2.00 -5.71 14.79
N GLY A 74 2.61 -5.27 15.88
CA GLY A 74 3.37 -6.16 16.77
C GLY A 74 4.77 -6.54 16.27
N THR A 75 5.16 -6.14 15.06
CA THR A 75 6.53 -6.30 14.54
C THR A 75 7.36 -5.02 14.73
N PRO A 76 8.71 -5.09 14.75
CA PRO A 76 9.55 -3.88 14.86
C PRO A 76 9.26 -2.83 13.79
N LEU A 77 9.07 -3.25 12.53
CA LEU A 77 8.77 -2.37 11.40
C LEU A 77 7.29 -1.93 11.35
N GLY A 78 6.38 -2.71 11.94
CA GLY A 78 4.95 -2.38 12.02
C GLY A 78 4.58 -1.38 13.10
N ARG A 79 5.55 -0.85 13.86
CA ARG A 79 5.29 0.16 14.90
C ARG A 79 4.89 1.53 14.35
N SER A 80 5.33 1.84 13.12
CA SER A 80 5.04 3.11 12.47
C SER A 80 5.18 2.96 10.96
N PRO A 81 4.29 3.54 10.14
CA PRO A 81 4.50 3.61 8.70
C PRO A 81 5.71 4.49 8.33
N PHE A 82 6.22 5.30 9.25
CA PHE A 82 7.39 6.17 9.05
C PHE A 82 8.72 5.53 9.49
N ASP A 83 8.76 4.21 9.71
CA ASP A 83 10.02 3.53 9.96
C ASP A 83 11.01 3.77 8.79
N ALA A 84 12.22 4.23 9.12
CA ALA A 84 13.19 4.67 8.12
C ALA A 84 13.65 3.54 7.18
N ALA A 85 13.77 2.31 7.69
CA ALA A 85 14.17 1.17 6.88
C ALA A 85 13.02 0.74 5.95
N LEU A 86 11.79 0.76 6.45
CA LEU A 86 10.59 0.47 5.66
C LEU A 86 10.39 1.49 4.53
N LEU A 87 10.50 2.78 4.85
CA LEU A 87 10.38 3.86 3.87
C LEU A 87 11.45 3.80 2.79
N LEU A 88 12.71 3.56 3.17
CA LEU A 88 13.81 3.46 2.21
C LEU A 88 13.62 2.26 1.27
N ASP A 89 13.15 1.11 1.78
CA ASP A 89 12.87 -0.05 0.94
C ASP A 89 11.71 0.21 -0.03
N ALA A 90 10.62 0.82 0.43
CA ALA A 90 9.49 1.24 -0.41
C ALA A 90 9.91 2.23 -1.50
N PHE A 91 10.70 3.25 -1.15
CA PHE A 91 11.25 4.23 -2.09
C PHE A 91 12.15 3.58 -3.15
N ASN A 92 13.05 2.70 -2.74
CA ASN A 92 13.95 2.00 -3.67
C ASN A 92 13.17 1.13 -4.67
N LYS A 93 12.11 0.44 -4.20
CA LYS A 93 11.22 -0.34 -5.06
C LYS A 93 10.46 0.54 -6.05
N ALA A 94 9.92 1.67 -5.59
CA ALA A 94 9.26 2.64 -6.46
C ALA A 94 10.20 3.20 -7.53
N THR A 95 11.45 3.49 -7.15
CA THR A 95 12.50 3.95 -8.07
C THR A 95 12.81 2.89 -9.12
N ALA A 96 13.02 1.63 -8.72
CA ALA A 96 13.32 0.52 -9.62
C ALA A 96 12.20 0.26 -10.65
N GLU A 97 10.95 0.45 -10.26
CA GLU A 97 9.77 0.26 -11.13
C GLU A 97 9.36 1.56 -11.88
N ASN A 98 10.11 2.65 -11.73
CA ASN A 98 9.76 3.99 -12.21
C ASN A 98 8.32 4.42 -11.80
N CYS A 99 7.91 4.02 -10.61
CA CYS A 99 6.65 4.42 -10.00
C CYS A 99 6.81 5.80 -9.34
N ARG A 100 5.83 6.68 -9.51
CA ARG A 100 5.87 8.02 -8.89
C ARG A 100 5.50 7.95 -7.41
N TYR A 101 4.44 7.20 -7.09
CA TYR A 101 3.91 7.16 -5.74
C TYR A 101 4.21 5.83 -5.08
N PHE A 102 4.49 5.90 -3.80
CA PHE A 102 4.66 4.72 -2.98
C PHE A 102 4.08 4.93 -1.60
N PHE A 103 3.77 3.85 -0.91
CA PHE A 103 3.18 3.92 0.41
C PHE A 103 3.80 2.92 1.37
N THR A 104 3.63 3.22 2.66
CA THR A 104 3.90 2.30 3.76
C THR A 104 2.65 2.18 4.61
N TRP A 105 2.36 0.97 5.09
CA TRP A 105 1.15 0.71 5.85
C TRP A 105 1.40 -0.28 6.97
N ASN A 106 1.07 0.11 8.19
CA ASN A 106 1.12 -0.78 9.35
C ASN A 106 -0.27 -1.30 9.78
N VAL A 107 -1.24 -1.32 8.86
CA VAL A 107 -2.66 -1.64 9.10
C VAL A 107 -3.41 -0.58 9.92
N GLU A 108 -2.78 0.09 10.88
CA GLU A 108 -3.40 1.20 11.61
C GLU A 108 -3.32 2.54 10.88
N GLU A 109 -2.20 2.79 10.22
CA GLU A 109 -1.86 4.07 9.60
C GLU A 109 -1.29 3.84 8.20
N PHE A 110 -1.94 4.41 7.19
CA PHE A 110 -1.50 4.38 5.80
C PHE A 110 -0.83 5.72 5.46
N ALA A 111 0.41 5.69 4.97
CA ALA A 111 1.14 6.89 4.57
C ALA A 111 1.55 6.80 3.09
N LEU A 112 1.24 7.83 2.31
CA LEU A 112 1.50 7.97 0.88
C LEU A 112 2.57 9.02 0.63
N PHE A 113 3.49 8.72 -0.28
CA PHE A 113 4.64 9.56 -0.60
C PHE A 113 4.76 9.79 -2.10
N ASP A 114 5.25 10.97 -2.50
CA ASP A 114 5.63 11.28 -3.89
C ASP A 114 7.15 11.24 -4.04
N ARG A 115 7.63 10.36 -4.91
CA ARG A 115 9.06 10.19 -5.21
C ARG A 115 9.70 11.49 -5.72
N LYS A 116 8.94 12.39 -6.35
CA LYS A 116 9.46 13.67 -6.88
C LYS A 116 9.94 14.62 -5.78
N ILE A 117 9.41 14.51 -4.57
CA ILE A 117 9.74 15.38 -3.43
C ILE A 117 10.47 14.60 -2.33
N TRP A 118 11.04 13.45 -2.67
CA TRP A 118 11.75 12.61 -1.71
C TRP A 118 12.94 13.31 -1.04
N ASP A 119 13.60 14.22 -1.75
CA ASP A 119 14.74 14.98 -1.22
C ASP A 119 14.32 16.17 -0.35
N ALA A 120 13.02 16.35 -0.09
CA ALA A 120 12.54 17.38 0.85
C ALA A 120 13.16 17.19 2.24
N VAL A 121 13.34 18.31 2.94
CA VAL A 121 14.12 18.37 4.19
C VAL A 121 13.44 17.58 5.30
N SER A 122 12.11 17.62 5.38
CA SER A 122 11.35 16.92 6.40
C SER A 122 10.57 15.72 5.85
N MET A 123 10.35 14.72 6.70
CA MET A 123 9.51 13.56 6.37
C MET A 123 8.05 13.95 6.10
N HIS A 124 7.58 15.01 6.77
CA HIS A 124 6.23 15.53 6.59
C HIS A 124 6.04 16.08 5.16
N GLU A 125 7.03 16.79 4.61
CA GLU A 125 6.97 17.29 3.24
C GLU A 125 7.01 16.18 2.20
N ARG A 126 7.63 15.04 2.51
CA ARG A 126 7.67 13.87 1.62
C ARG A 126 6.32 13.14 1.56
N CYS A 127 5.55 13.23 2.63
CA CYS A 127 4.26 12.56 2.82
C CYS A 127 3.14 13.40 2.20
N VAL A 128 2.54 12.91 1.12
CA VAL A 128 1.44 13.59 0.41
C VAL A 128 0.06 13.18 0.92
N GLY A 129 -0.02 12.18 1.81
CA GLY A 129 -1.25 11.77 2.46
C GLY A 129 -1.00 10.82 3.61
N HIS A 130 -1.75 10.98 4.70
CA HIS A 130 -1.64 10.14 5.90
C HIS A 130 -3.02 9.90 6.50
N TRP A 131 -3.39 8.63 6.61
CA TRP A 131 -4.71 8.21 7.08
C TRP A 131 -4.57 7.30 8.28
N LYS A 132 -5.22 7.68 9.38
CA LYS A 132 -5.33 6.86 10.58
C LYS A 132 -6.66 6.13 10.55
N LEU A 133 -6.62 4.79 10.53
CA LEU A 133 -7.79 3.94 10.36
C LEU A 133 -8.56 3.67 11.66
N GLY A 134 -8.14 4.27 12.78
CA GLY A 134 -8.83 4.15 14.07
C GLY A 134 -8.70 2.76 14.73
N LEU A 135 -7.79 1.92 14.22
CA LEU A 135 -7.53 0.59 14.73
C LEU A 135 -6.48 0.64 15.85
N ARG A 136 -6.53 -0.34 16.75
CA ARG A 136 -5.48 -0.60 17.76
C ARG A 136 -5.16 -2.09 17.76
N LEU A 137 -3.96 -2.41 17.34
CA LEU A 137 -3.47 -3.71 16.95
C LEU A 137 -2.10 -3.91 17.61
N ASN A 138 -1.88 -5.07 18.20
CA ASN A 138 -0.65 -5.37 18.93
C ASN A 138 -0.02 -6.69 18.45
N ASP A 139 -0.75 -7.51 17.70
CA ASP A 139 -0.28 -8.79 17.18
C ASP A 139 -0.56 -8.90 15.67
N PRO A 140 0.31 -9.55 14.88
CA PRO A 140 0.06 -9.80 13.46
C PRO A 140 -1.26 -10.51 13.18
N ALA A 141 -1.76 -11.36 14.09
CA ALA A 141 -3.03 -12.06 13.93
C ALA A 141 -4.25 -11.13 14.06
N ASP A 142 -4.08 -9.92 14.60
CA ASP A 142 -5.16 -8.94 14.74
C ASP A 142 -5.77 -8.55 13.38
N VAL A 143 -5.04 -8.74 12.27
CA VAL A 143 -5.57 -8.50 10.92
C VAL A 143 -6.76 -9.39 10.56
N LEU A 144 -6.95 -10.51 11.28
CA LEU A 144 -8.07 -11.42 11.09
C LEU A 144 -9.33 -10.97 11.84
N ARG A 145 -9.25 -9.92 12.67
CA ARG A 145 -10.41 -9.43 13.42
C ARG A 145 -11.47 -8.85 12.46
N PRO A 146 -12.77 -9.08 12.72
CA PRO A 146 -13.84 -8.59 11.84
C PRO A 146 -13.87 -7.07 11.66
N ASP A 147 -13.51 -6.31 12.69
CA ASP A 147 -13.43 -4.84 12.61
C ASP A 147 -12.28 -4.37 11.71
N VAL A 148 -11.14 -5.07 11.73
CA VAL A 148 -10.02 -4.80 10.82
C VAL A 148 -10.38 -5.16 9.39
N GLN A 149 -11.02 -6.31 9.17
CA GLN A 149 -11.51 -6.72 7.85
C GLN A 149 -12.56 -5.73 7.32
N GLY A 150 -13.47 -5.25 8.18
CA GLY A 150 -14.45 -4.21 7.83
C GLY A 150 -13.79 -2.91 7.35
N THR A 151 -12.84 -2.40 8.13
CA THR A 151 -12.16 -1.11 7.88
C THR A 151 -11.17 -1.18 6.71
N CYS A 152 -10.37 -2.24 6.63
CA CYS A 152 -9.25 -2.32 5.69
C CYS A 152 -9.61 -3.01 4.37
N ILE A 153 -10.61 -3.89 4.39
CA ILE A 153 -10.97 -4.71 3.24
C ILE A 153 -12.37 -4.36 2.77
N HIS A 154 -13.42 -4.42 3.58
CA HIS A 154 -14.80 -4.32 3.05
C HIS A 154 -15.30 -2.88 2.79
N SER A 155 -14.71 -1.85 3.39
CA SER A 155 -15.03 -0.44 3.13
C SER A 155 -13.85 0.50 3.40
N PRO A 156 -12.74 0.37 2.64
CA PRO A 156 -11.56 1.18 2.83
C PRO A 156 -11.76 2.54 2.17
N GLY A 157 -12.39 3.46 2.91
CA GLY A 157 -12.46 4.88 2.52
C GLY A 157 -11.07 5.46 2.20
N TRP A 158 -10.01 4.88 2.78
CA TRP A 158 -8.63 5.25 2.51
C TRP A 158 -8.17 4.95 1.07
N ILE A 159 -8.71 3.94 0.38
CA ILE A 159 -8.35 3.68 -1.03
C ILE A 159 -8.91 4.78 -1.91
N SER A 160 -10.19 5.14 -1.73
CA SER A 160 -10.79 6.25 -2.46
C SER A 160 -10.13 7.60 -2.16
N GLU A 161 -9.70 7.83 -0.92
CA GLU A 161 -8.97 9.06 -0.55
C GLU A 161 -7.53 9.08 -1.07
N ALA A 162 -6.82 7.95 -1.04
CA ALA A 162 -5.50 7.81 -1.65
C ALA A 162 -5.59 7.97 -3.17
N GLU A 163 -6.62 7.41 -3.81
CA GLU A 163 -6.91 7.62 -5.23
C GLU A 163 -7.21 9.08 -5.54
N ASN A 164 -8.03 9.76 -4.74
CA ASN A 164 -8.29 11.19 -4.91
C ASN A 164 -7.01 12.02 -4.79
N CYS A 165 -6.12 11.69 -3.84
CA CYS A 165 -4.81 12.33 -3.71
C CYS A 165 -3.91 12.05 -4.92
N VAL A 166 -3.89 10.81 -5.41
CA VAL A 166 -3.14 10.44 -6.62
C VAL A 166 -3.72 11.14 -7.85
N CYS A 167 -5.04 11.17 -8.03
CA CYS A 167 -5.77 11.85 -9.10
C CYS A 167 -5.49 13.35 -9.12
N SER A 168 -5.59 14.01 -7.97
CA SER A 168 -5.37 15.46 -7.87
C SER A 168 -3.94 15.86 -8.27
N HIS A 169 -2.97 14.96 -8.10
CA HIS A 169 -1.57 15.18 -8.49
C HIS A 169 -1.15 14.54 -9.84
N PHE A 170 -2.01 13.70 -10.45
CA PHE A 170 -1.79 13.09 -11.77
C PHE A 170 -2.32 13.94 -12.92
N PHE A 171 -3.38 14.73 -12.69
CA PHE A 171 -4.05 15.55 -13.70
C PHE A 171 -3.82 17.06 -13.57
N SER A 172 -2.99 17.49 -12.60
CA SER A 172 -2.42 18.84 -12.48
C SER A 172 -1.03 18.91 -13.09
#